data_AF-A0ABD2LPH4-F1
#
_entry.id   AF-A0ABD2LPH4-F1
#
_cell.length_a   1.000
_cell.length_b   1.000
_cell.length_c   1.000
_cell.angle_alpha   90.00
_cell.angle_beta   90.00
_cell.angle_gamma   90.00
#
_symmetry.space_group_name_H-M   'P 1'
#
loop_
_entity.id
_entity.type
_entity.pdbx_description
1 polymer ?
#
loop_
_entity_poly.entity_id
_entity_poly.type
_entity_poly.pdbx_seq_one_letter_code
_entity_poly.pdbx_strand_id
1 'polypeptide(L)'
;MYEEDLPRHGHGEPFKVPHWSIYNDWQRSPHLVAYAKRLERMGLKDPWIRNIYWMYNPDNPCANVTKQYTKFGYAWKLLKPGIKEGLCIAVVIIGLEEVYSKMKYGHTSWGGHWAEPAHH
;
A
#
# COMPACT_ATOMS: atom_id res chain seq x y z
N MET A 1 -24.75 20.60 45.28
CA MET A 1 -24.99 20.10 43.91
C MET A 1 -23.71 19.40 43.49
N TYR A 2 -23.78 18.12 43.15
CA TYR A 2 -22.65 17.21 42.96
C TYR A 2 -21.87 17.54 41.66
N GLU A 3 -20.62 18.00 41.76
CA GLU A 3 -19.63 17.79 40.71
C GLU A 3 -18.91 16.49 41.05
N GLU A 4 -19.30 15.41 40.38
CA GLU A 4 -18.65 14.11 40.47
C GLU A 4 -17.22 14.22 39.92
N ASP A 5 -16.24 13.90 40.76
CA ASP A 5 -14.85 13.67 40.39
C ASP A 5 -14.76 12.50 39.40
N LEU A 6 -14.90 12.79 38.11
CA LEU A 6 -14.58 11.82 37.06
C LEU A 6 -13.08 11.50 37.11
N PRO A 7 -12.67 10.21 37.08
CA PRO A 7 -11.27 9.83 37.08
C PRO A 7 -10.58 10.42 35.84
N ARG A 8 -9.70 11.41 36.05
CA ARG A 8 -8.86 12.00 35.01
C ARG A 8 -7.99 10.88 34.43
N HIS A 9 -8.40 10.36 33.29
CA HIS A 9 -7.59 9.43 32.52
C HIS A 9 -6.29 10.16 32.21
N GLY A 10 -5.16 9.57 32.60
CA GLY A 10 -3.84 10.17 32.44
C GLY A 10 -3.56 10.46 30.97
N HIS A 11 -3.87 11.67 30.53
CA HIS A 11 -3.38 12.20 29.28
C HIS A 11 -1.86 12.30 29.46
N GLY A 12 -1.10 11.64 28.57
CA GLY A 12 0.36 11.78 28.53
C GLY A 12 0.80 13.24 28.46
N GLU A 13 2.11 13.50 28.51
CA GLU A 13 2.65 14.86 28.44
C GLU A 13 1.88 15.74 27.44
N PRO A 14 1.52 16.99 27.82
CA PRO A 14 0.73 17.85 26.96
C PRO A 14 1.39 17.95 25.59
N PHE A 15 0.61 17.71 24.53
CA PHE A 15 1.11 17.74 23.17
C PHE A 15 1.80 19.08 22.91
N LYS A 16 3.12 19.02 22.68
CA LYS A 16 3.92 20.20 22.34
C LYS A 16 3.66 20.56 20.89
N VAL A 17 2.85 21.60 20.67
CA VAL A 17 2.59 22.12 19.32
C VAL A 17 3.93 22.61 18.73
N PRO A 18 4.35 22.07 17.57
CA PRO A 18 5.60 22.48 16.96
C PRO A 18 5.54 23.93 16.46
N HIS A 19 6.68 24.60 16.44
CA HIS A 19 6.77 25.99 15.99
C HIS A 19 6.36 26.10 14.51
N TRP A 20 5.58 27.11 14.15
CA TRP A 20 4.98 27.28 12.82
C TRP A 20 6.00 27.33 11.66
N SER A 21 7.26 27.68 11.95
CA SER A 21 8.32 27.80 10.93
C SER A 21 8.64 26.49 10.22
N ILE A 22 8.30 25.33 10.82
CA ILE A 22 8.49 24.02 10.19
C ILE A 22 7.74 23.90 8.85
N TYR A 23 6.72 24.74 8.63
CA TYR A 23 5.92 24.69 7.42
C TYR A 23 6.40 25.67 6.33
N ASN A 24 7.43 26.47 6.58
CA ASN A 24 7.97 27.42 5.58
C ASN A 24 8.55 26.71 4.36
N ASP A 25 8.99 25.46 4.51
CA ASP A 25 9.65 24.67 3.46
C ASP A 25 8.67 24.01 2.48
N TRP A 26 7.52 24.64 2.23
CA TRP A 26 6.45 24.08 1.38
C TRP A 26 6.88 23.79 -0.07
N GLN A 27 7.94 24.47 -0.53
CA GLN A 27 8.55 24.29 -1.85
C GLN A 27 9.20 22.92 -2.02
N ARG A 28 9.47 22.19 -0.94
CA ARG A 28 9.97 20.81 -1.00
C ARG A 28 8.94 19.83 -1.58
N SER A 29 7.66 20.16 -1.50
CA SER A 29 6.59 19.32 -2.05
C SER A 29 6.39 19.58 -3.56
N PRO A 30 6.62 18.60 -4.44
CA PRO A 30 6.45 18.79 -5.88
C PRO A 30 5.00 19.12 -6.27
N HIS A 31 4.03 18.62 -5.49
CA HIS A 31 2.60 18.87 -5.71
C HIS A 31 2.24 20.34 -5.46
N LEU A 32 2.72 20.93 -4.37
CA LEU A 32 2.47 22.34 -4.06
C LEU A 32 3.20 23.28 -5.00
N VAL A 33 4.41 22.93 -5.45
CA VAL A 33 5.13 23.70 -6.47
C VAL A 33 4.35 23.69 -7.80
N ALA A 34 3.82 22.54 -8.22
CA ALA A 34 3.01 22.46 -9.44
C ALA A 34 1.70 23.25 -9.31
N TYR A 35 1.07 23.21 -8.13
CA TYR A 35 -0.12 24.02 -7.81
C TYR A 35 0.18 25.52 -7.86
N ALA A 36 1.24 25.97 -7.18
CA ALA A 36 1.68 27.37 -7.20
C ALA A 36 1.96 27.85 -8.63
N LYS A 37 2.70 27.08 -9.43
CA LYS A 37 2.93 27.38 -10.86
C LYS A 37 1.64 27.46 -11.68
N ARG A 38 0.63 26.65 -11.35
CA ARG A 38 -0.68 26.71 -12.02
C ARG A 38 -1.43 27.99 -11.66
N LEU A 39 -1.37 28.44 -10.41
CA LEU A 39 -1.95 29.70 -9.97
C LEU A 39 -1.22 30.91 -10.57
N GLU A 40 0.10 30.87 -10.61
CA GLU A 40 0.94 31.91 -11.22
C GLU A 40 0.61 32.09 -12.71
N ARG A 41 0.36 30.99 -13.44
CA ARG A 41 -0.12 31.06 -14.83
C ARG A 41 -1.46 31.78 -14.98
N MET A 42 -2.27 31.82 -13.92
CA MET A 42 -3.53 32.55 -13.86
C MET A 42 -3.37 33.95 -13.22
N GLY A 43 -2.15 34.35 -12.87
CA GLY A 43 -1.88 35.62 -12.17
C GLY A 43 -2.30 35.64 -10.69
N LEU A 44 -2.55 34.47 -10.09
CA LEU A 44 -3.04 34.35 -8.71
C LEU A 44 -1.96 33.79 -7.78
N LYS A 45 -1.98 34.20 -6.51
CA LYS A 45 -1.13 33.67 -5.44
C LYS A 45 -1.99 33.22 -4.28
N ASP A 46 -1.77 32.01 -3.78
CA ASP A 46 -2.47 31.47 -2.62
C ASP A 46 -1.73 31.82 -1.31
N PRO A 47 -2.31 32.64 -0.41
CA PRO A 47 -1.70 32.98 0.87
C PRO A 47 -1.72 31.83 1.89
N TRP A 48 -2.56 30.81 1.68
CA TRP A 48 -2.75 29.69 2.61
C TRP A 48 -1.90 28.46 2.29
N ILE A 49 -1.01 28.54 1.29
CA ILE A 49 -0.20 27.40 0.83
C ILE A 49 0.65 26.77 1.94
N ARG A 50 1.07 27.57 2.92
CA ARG A 50 1.80 27.10 4.09
C ARG A 50 0.94 26.24 5.02
N ASN A 51 -0.33 26.60 5.18
CA ASN A 51 -1.26 25.88 6.05
C ASN A 51 -1.62 24.50 5.50
N ILE A 52 -1.62 24.32 4.18
CA ILE A 52 -1.91 23.00 3.58
C ILE A 52 -0.67 22.11 3.46
N TYR A 53 0.53 22.65 3.72
CA TYR A 53 1.79 21.93 3.53
C TYR A 53 1.94 20.69 4.41
N TRP A 54 1.40 20.67 5.64
CA TRP A 54 1.47 19.49 6.50
C TRP A 54 0.87 18.24 5.82
N MET A 55 -0.11 18.39 4.94
CA MET A 55 -0.71 17.26 4.23
C MET A 55 0.18 16.74 3.09
N TYR A 56 1.00 17.62 2.52
CA TYR A 56 1.83 17.37 1.34
C TYR A 56 3.34 17.25 1.64
N ASN A 57 3.72 17.28 2.93
CA ASN A 57 5.10 17.15 3.36
C ASN A 57 5.59 15.72 3.07
N PRO A 58 6.68 15.53 2.29
CA PRO A 58 7.19 14.21 1.94
C PRO A 58 7.64 13.37 3.15
N ASP A 59 8.00 14.02 4.26
CA ASP A 59 8.48 13.34 5.47
C ASP A 59 7.33 12.86 6.37
N ASN A 60 6.08 13.27 6.09
CA ASN A 60 4.95 12.89 6.93
C ASN A 60 4.49 11.46 6.63
N PRO A 61 4.31 10.59 7.64
CA PRO A 61 3.83 9.22 7.45
C PRO A 61 2.40 9.17 6.87
N CYS A 62 1.61 10.22 7.10
CA CYS A 62 0.28 10.41 6.51
C CYS A 62 0.32 10.91 5.06
N ALA A 63 1.47 11.40 4.56
CA ALA A 63 1.63 11.85 3.17
C ALA A 63 1.68 10.69 2.15
N ASN A 64 1.47 9.45 2.60
CA ASN A 64 1.13 8.32 1.74
C ASN A 64 -0.12 8.59 0.86
N VAL A 65 -0.94 9.59 1.20
CA VAL A 65 -2.06 10.09 0.38
C VAL A 65 -1.57 10.65 -0.96
N THR A 66 -0.33 11.18 -1.04
CA THR A 66 0.23 11.78 -2.25
C THR A 66 1.24 10.91 -2.99
N LYS A 67 1.48 9.67 -2.53
CA LYS A 67 2.11 8.67 -3.40
C LYS A 67 1.11 8.40 -4.51
N GLN A 68 1.40 8.94 -5.68
CA GLN A 68 0.63 8.74 -6.89
C GLN A 68 0.77 7.25 -7.26
N TYR A 69 -0.05 6.41 -6.65
CA TYR A 69 -0.20 5.05 -7.09
C TYR A 69 -0.85 5.14 -8.47
N THR A 70 -0.09 4.80 -9.51
CA THR A 70 -0.69 4.39 -10.77
C THR A 70 -1.73 3.31 -10.42
N LYS A 71 -2.94 3.39 -11.00
CA LYS A 71 -4.03 2.44 -10.70
C LYS A 71 -3.55 0.99 -10.69
N PHE A 72 -2.66 0.67 -11.63
CA PHE A 72 -1.97 -0.61 -11.76
C PHE A 72 -1.04 -0.94 -10.58
N GLY A 73 -0.23 0.02 -10.11
CA GLY A 73 0.65 -0.17 -8.96
C GLY A 73 -0.11 -0.39 -7.64
N TYR A 74 -1.27 0.25 -7.47
CA TYR A 74 -2.14 -0.01 -6.33
C TYR A 74 -2.77 -1.40 -6.40
N ALA A 75 -3.29 -1.79 -7.56
CA ALA A 75 -3.82 -3.14 -7.79
C ALA A 75 -2.76 -4.21 -7.50
N TRP A 76 -1.52 -4.01 -7.97
CA TRP A 76 -0.41 -4.93 -7.69
C TRP A 76 -0.02 -4.95 -6.22
N LYS A 77 -0.14 -3.84 -5.49
CA LYS A 77 0.09 -3.80 -4.03
C LYS A 77 -0.96 -4.60 -3.25
N LEU A 78 -2.21 -4.59 -3.71
CA LEU A 78 -3.30 -5.37 -3.12
C LEU A 78 -3.20 -6.86 -3.44
N LEU A 79 -2.73 -7.22 -4.64
CA LEU A 79 -2.68 -8.61 -5.11
C LEU A 79 -1.40 -9.34 -4.72
N LYS A 80 -0.27 -8.66 -4.54
CA LYS A 80 1.02 -9.28 -4.15
C LYS A 80 1.05 -10.04 -2.81
N PRO A 81 0.43 -9.56 -1.72
CA PRO A 81 0.48 -10.31 -0.46
C PRO A 81 -0.19 -11.67 -0.62
N GLY A 82 0.50 -12.75 -0.22
CA GLY A 82 0.00 -14.12 -0.29
C GLY A 82 0.29 -14.89 -1.58
N ILE A 83 0.70 -14.25 -2.69
CA ILE A 83 0.99 -14.98 -3.95
C ILE A 83 2.14 -15.97 -3.77
N LYS A 84 3.21 -15.59 -3.05
CA LYS A 84 4.38 -16.46 -2.85
C LYS A 84 4.03 -17.70 -2.03
N GLU A 85 3.32 -17.50 -0.92
CA GLU A 85 2.87 -18.56 -0.03
C GLU A 85 1.90 -19.50 -0.76
N GLY A 86 0.93 -18.94 -1.49
CA GLY A 86 0.00 -19.71 -2.31
C GLY A 86 0.70 -20.53 -3.39
N LEU A 87 1.71 -19.97 -4.07
CA LEU A 87 2.49 -20.68 -5.08
C LEU A 87 3.29 -21.85 -4.48
N CYS A 88 3.89 -21.66 -3.31
CA CYS A 88 4.57 -22.75 -2.59
C CYS A 88 3.60 -23.89 -2.23
N ILE A 89 2.43 -23.57 -1.68
CA ILE A 89 1.41 -24.57 -1.34
C ILE A 89 0.95 -25.32 -2.59
N ALA A 90 0.68 -24.60 -3.69
CA ALA A 90 0.27 -25.20 -4.95
C ALA A 90 1.32 -26.19 -5.47
N VAL A 91 2.61 -25.81 -5.46
CA VAL A 91 3.70 -26.70 -5.89
C VAL A 91 3.78 -27.96 -5.03
N VAL A 92 3.62 -27.82 -3.70
CA VAL A 92 3.63 -28.97 -2.78
C VAL A 92 2.46 -29.92 -3.07
N ILE A 93 1.26 -29.40 -3.25
CA ILE A 93 0.06 -30.21 -3.54
C ILE A 93 0.23 -30.94 -4.87
N ILE A 94 0.63 -30.23 -5.94
CA ILE A 94 0.88 -30.84 -7.26
C ILE A 94 1.93 -31.95 -7.15
N GLY A 95 3.01 -31.73 -6.40
CA GLY A 95 4.03 -32.76 -6.18
C GLY A 95 3.48 -34.01 -5.48
N LEU A 96 2.65 -33.84 -4.45
CA LEU A 96 2.01 -34.95 -3.75
C LEU A 96 1.03 -35.73 -4.64
N GLU A 97 0.22 -35.02 -5.43
CA GLU A 97 -0.72 -35.62 -6.37
C GLU A 97 0.00 -36.46 -7.43
N GLU A 98 1.10 -35.95 -8.00
CA GLU A 98 1.88 -36.67 -8.99
C GLU A 98 2.59 -37.90 -8.44
N VAL A 99 3.14 -37.79 -7.22
CA VAL A 99 3.74 -38.94 -6.53
C VAL A 99 2.69 -40.01 -6.25
N TYR A 100 1.52 -39.63 -5.73
CA TYR A 100 0.42 -40.56 -5.48
C TYR A 100 -0.08 -41.22 -6.77
N SER A 101 -0.27 -40.45 -7.84
CA SER A 101 -0.73 -40.96 -9.13
C SER A 101 0.25 -41.97 -9.73
N LYS A 102 1.56 -41.68 -9.69
CA LYS A 102 2.58 -42.63 -10.14
C LYS A 102 2.58 -43.93 -9.33
N MET A 103 2.42 -43.85 -8.01
CA MET A 103 2.44 -45.04 -7.14
C MET A 103 1.20 -45.92 -7.33
N LYS A 104 0.02 -45.32 -7.52
CA LYS A 104 -1.24 -46.06 -7.58
C LYS A 104 -1.67 -46.47 -8.99
N TYR A 105 -1.49 -45.59 -9.97
CA TYR A 105 -1.99 -45.77 -11.34
C TYR A 105 -0.86 -45.97 -12.37
N GLY A 106 0.41 -45.90 -11.96
CA GLY A 106 1.56 -46.11 -12.84
C GLY A 106 1.88 -44.96 -13.79
N HIS A 107 1.02 -43.92 -13.84
CA HIS A 107 1.15 -42.78 -14.73
C HIS A 107 0.86 -41.45 -14.00
N THR A 108 1.45 -40.37 -14.51
CA THR A 108 1.22 -38.99 -14.05
C THR A 108 -0.09 -38.44 -14.62
N SER A 109 -0.74 -37.52 -13.91
CA SER A 109 -2.01 -36.92 -14.38
C SER A 109 -1.85 -36.08 -15.66
N TRP A 110 -0.61 -35.67 -15.95
CA TRP A 110 -0.21 -34.98 -17.18
C TRP A 110 -0.09 -35.90 -18.41
N GLY A 111 -0.18 -37.21 -18.22
CA GLY A 111 -0.09 -38.19 -19.29
C GLY A 111 -1.46 -38.51 -19.88
N GLY A 112 -2.01 -37.66 -20.77
CA GLY A 112 -3.10 -38.11 -21.64
C GLY A 112 -4.04 -37.05 -22.22
N HIS A 113 -3.64 -36.49 -23.36
CA HIS A 113 -4.54 -36.23 -24.52
C HIS A 113 -3.74 -36.17 -25.85
N TRP A 114 -2.40 -36.16 -25.80
CA TRP A 114 -1.50 -36.11 -26.96
C TRP A 114 -0.62 -37.36 -27.15
N ALA A 115 -0.71 -38.34 -26.25
CA ALA A 115 0.01 -39.60 -26.39
C ALA A 115 -0.94 -40.61 -27.07
N GLU A 116 -0.68 -40.92 -28.34
CA GLU A 116 -1.39 -41.98 -29.07
C GLU A 116 -1.34 -43.31 -28.29
N PRO A 117 -2.42 -44.12 -28.28
CA PRO A 117 -2.35 -45.46 -27.74
C PRO A 117 -1.50 -46.34 -28.66
N ALA A 118 -0.35 -46.80 -28.16
CA ALA A 118 0.39 -47.88 -28.81
C ALA A 118 -0.44 -49.17 -28.71
N HIS A 119 -1.11 -49.52 -29.79
CA HIS A 119 -1.78 -50.79 -29.98
C HIS A 119 -0.78 -51.95 -29.93
N HIS A 120 -1.04 -52.96 -29.09
CA HIS A 120 -0.47 -54.31 -29.17
C HIS A 120 -1.57 -55.32 -28.85
#